data_AF-A0A1V0UZQ1-F1
#
_entry.id   AF-A0A1V0UZQ1-F1
#
_cell.length_a   1.000
_cell.length_b   1.000
_cell.length_c   1.000
_cell.angle_alpha   90.00
_cell.angle_beta   90.00
_cell.angle_gamma   90.00
#
_symmetry.space_group_name_H-M   'P 1'
#
loop_
_entity.id
_entity.type
_entity.pdbx_description
1 polymer ?
#
loop_
_entity_poly.entity_id
_entity_poly.type
_entity_poly.pdbx_seq_one_letter_code
_entity_poly.pdbx_strand_id
1 'polypeptide(L)'
;MIQKEKRTYEEIGKDLGSLVAKKQKAYGKSVNKTFEILKILMSEYSNDDGTYTIPEELLRHIFLQARIIDKQNRIFTHPNGDLMGESPYRDMGGYSIIGLSEIELKRNIE
;
A
#
# COMPACT_ATOMS: atom_id res chain seq x y z
N MET A 1 -33.80 7.45 22.30
CA MET A 1 -32.55 7.50 21.52
C MET A 1 -31.39 7.63 22.50
N ILE A 2 -30.50 6.65 22.60
CA ILE A 2 -29.36 6.70 23.51
C ILE A 2 -28.26 7.52 22.81
N GLN A 3 -27.92 8.67 23.37
CA GLN A 3 -26.84 9.51 22.89
C GLN A 3 -25.51 8.83 23.27
N LYS A 4 -24.76 8.36 22.28
CA LYS A 4 -23.48 7.69 22.51
C LYS A 4 -22.46 8.75 22.94
N GLU A 5 -21.96 8.67 24.17
CA GLU A 5 -20.96 9.61 24.69
C GLU A 5 -19.74 9.71 23.78
N LYS A 6 -19.16 10.92 23.71
CA LYS A 6 -17.97 11.21 22.93
C LYS A 6 -16.77 10.56 23.61
N ARG A 7 -16.12 9.60 22.93
CA ARG A 7 -14.93 8.90 23.44
C ARG A 7 -13.80 9.85 23.81
N THR A 8 -13.04 9.50 24.85
CA THR A 8 -11.84 10.22 25.26
C THR A 8 -10.65 9.91 24.33
N TYR A 9 -9.62 10.76 24.36
CA TYR A 9 -8.40 10.52 23.59
C TYR A 9 -7.67 9.23 24.01
N GLU A 10 -7.69 8.89 25.31
CA GLU A 10 -7.08 7.65 25.81
C GLU A 10 -7.81 6.39 25.35
N GLU A 11 -9.15 6.44 25.30
CA GLU A 11 -9.95 5.33 24.75
C GLU A 11 -9.65 5.12 23.26
N ILE A 12 -9.56 6.21 22.49
CA ILE A 12 -9.17 6.15 21.07
C ILE A 12 -7.75 5.59 20.91
N GLY A 13 -6.81 6.04 21.74
CA GLY A 13 -5.42 5.56 21.72
C GLY A 13 -5.30 4.08 22.02
N LYS A 14 -6.06 3.56 23.00
CA LYS A 14 -6.07 2.14 23.37
C LYS A 14 -6.65 1.26 22.26
N ASP A 15 -7.76 1.68 21.66
CA ASP A 15 -8.39 0.98 20.53
C ASP A 15 -7.45 0.96 19.32
N LEU A 16 -6.85 2.11 18.98
CA LEU A 16 -5.92 2.24 17.87
C LEU A 16 -4.66 1.39 18.09
N GLY A 17 -4.07 1.43 19.29
CA GLY A 17 -2.92 0.61 19.65
C GLY A 17 -3.23 -0.88 19.54
N SER A 18 -4.41 -1.31 19.99
CA SER A 18 -4.87 -2.70 19.88
C SER A 18 -5.05 -3.13 18.42
N LEU A 19 -5.60 -2.25 17.57
CA LEU A 19 -5.73 -2.50 16.14
C LEU A 19 -4.36 -2.61 15.46
N VAL A 20 -3.44 -1.69 15.76
CA VAL A 20 -2.07 -1.70 15.23
C VAL A 20 -1.35 -2.98 15.63
N ALA A 21 -1.45 -3.41 16.89
CA ALA A 21 -0.88 -4.66 17.36
C ALA A 21 -1.43 -5.88 16.60
N LYS A 22 -2.75 -5.95 16.37
CA LYS A 22 -3.38 -6.99 15.56
C LYS A 22 -2.86 -6.98 14.12
N LYS A 23 -2.77 -5.80 13.49
CA LYS A 23 -2.24 -5.64 12.13
C LYS A 23 -0.77 -6.02 12.05
N GLN A 24 0.03 -5.69 13.05
CA GLN A 24 1.46 -6.04 13.08
C GLN A 24 1.68 -7.54 13.31
N LYS A 25 0.84 -8.17 14.14
CA LYS A 25 0.84 -9.63 14.31
C LYS A 25 0.41 -10.35 13.03
N ALA A 26 -0.60 -9.80 12.35
CA ALA A 26 -1.08 -10.29 11.08
C ALA A 26 -0.01 -10.11 10.00
N TYR A 27 0.38 -8.89 9.66
CA TYR A 27 1.15 -8.57 8.45
C TYR A 27 2.63 -8.26 8.71
N GLY A 28 3.15 -8.70 9.86
CA GLY A 28 4.44 -8.30 10.40
C GLY A 28 5.56 -8.26 9.36
N LYS A 29 6.22 -7.09 9.27
CA LYS A 29 7.25 -6.71 8.29
C LYS A 29 6.77 -6.31 6.89
N SER A 30 5.46 -6.20 6.60
CA SER A 30 4.97 -5.74 5.28
C SER A 30 5.59 -4.39 4.89
N VAL A 31 5.61 -3.41 5.80
CA VAL A 31 6.18 -2.08 5.53
C VAL A 31 7.66 -2.16 5.13
N ASN A 32 8.47 -2.88 5.92
CA ASN A 32 9.90 -3.02 5.62
C ASN A 32 10.13 -3.81 4.33
N LYS A 33 9.37 -4.87 4.07
CA LYS A 33 9.47 -5.64 2.83
C LYS A 33 9.10 -4.80 1.61
N THR A 34 8.02 -4.04 1.69
CA THR A 34 7.61 -3.11 0.63
C THR A 34 8.70 -2.08 0.37
N PHE A 35 9.30 -1.52 1.43
CA PHE A 35 10.41 -0.58 1.30
C PHE A 35 11.62 -1.20 0.57
N GLU A 36 12.07 -2.40 0.95
CA GLU A 36 13.20 -3.06 0.31
C GLU A 36 12.92 -3.42 -1.16
N ILE A 37 11.71 -3.93 -1.46
CA ILE A 37 11.30 -4.22 -2.85
C ILE A 37 11.27 -2.94 -3.68
N LEU A 38 10.67 -1.86 -3.15
CA LEU A 38 10.58 -0.58 -3.84
C LEU A 38 11.99 -0.01 -4.08
N LYS A 39 12.90 -0.13 -3.11
CA LYS A 39 14.30 0.30 -3.25
C LYS A 39 15.01 -0.44 -4.40
N ILE A 40 14.77 -1.73 -4.56
CA ILE A 40 15.29 -2.53 -5.68
C ILE A 40 14.73 -2.01 -7.01
N LEU A 41 13.42 -1.85 -7.11
CA LEU A 41 12.75 -1.36 -8.33
C LEU A 41 13.21 0.07 -8.70
N MET A 42 13.47 0.90 -7.71
CA MET A 42 13.90 2.29 -7.90
C MET A 42 15.41 2.46 -8.11
N SER A 43 16.20 1.38 -8.07
CA SER A 43 17.67 1.47 -8.09
C SER A 43 18.24 2.14 -9.34
N GLU A 44 17.57 2.02 -10.49
CA GLU A 44 17.98 2.69 -11.72
C GLU A 44 17.84 4.22 -11.67
N TYR A 45 17.04 4.74 -10.75
CA TYR A 45 16.81 6.18 -10.54
C TYR A 45 17.66 6.74 -9.37
N SER A 46 18.47 5.91 -8.72
CA SER A 46 19.29 6.34 -7.59
C SER A 46 20.55 7.08 -8.05
N ASN A 47 20.91 8.13 -7.31
CA ASN A 47 22.10 8.92 -7.52
C ASN A 47 23.19 8.54 -6.48
N ASP A 48 24.45 8.82 -6.78
CA ASP A 48 25.59 8.50 -5.90
C ASP A 48 25.55 9.23 -4.54
N ASP A 49 24.84 10.36 -4.46
CA ASP A 49 24.65 11.14 -3.23
C ASP A 49 23.54 10.60 -2.31
N GLY A 50 22.94 9.47 -2.67
CA GLY A 50 21.84 8.85 -1.92
C GLY A 50 20.47 9.47 -2.18
N THR A 51 20.34 10.33 -3.21
CA THR A 51 19.06 10.85 -3.68
C THR A 51 18.50 10.02 -4.85
N TYR A 52 17.30 10.35 -5.31
CA TYR A 52 16.68 9.75 -6.49
C TYR A 52 16.26 10.84 -7.48
N THR A 53 16.50 10.60 -8.76
CA THR A 53 16.01 11.45 -9.86
C THR A 53 14.79 10.79 -10.48
N ILE A 54 13.59 11.30 -10.17
CA ILE A 54 12.32 10.67 -10.54
C ILE A 54 11.56 11.53 -11.56
N PRO A 55 11.25 11.01 -12.76
CA PRO A 55 10.40 11.72 -13.70
C PRO A 55 8.95 11.76 -13.19
N GLU A 56 8.22 12.83 -13.49
CA GLU A 56 6.87 13.05 -12.98
C GLU A 56 5.90 11.91 -13.35
N GLU A 57 6.04 11.35 -14.55
CA GLU A 57 5.26 10.19 -15.00
C GLU A 57 5.41 8.95 -14.11
N LEU A 58 6.56 8.81 -13.43
CA LEU A 58 6.84 7.65 -12.59
C LEU A 58 6.16 7.75 -11.21
N LEU A 59 5.82 8.95 -10.73
CA LEU A 59 5.20 9.15 -9.41
C LEU A 59 3.95 8.31 -9.23
N ARG A 60 3.14 8.23 -10.28
CA ARG A 60 1.90 7.48 -10.23
C ARG A 60 2.11 5.97 -10.30
N HIS A 61 3.07 5.53 -11.10
CA HIS A 61 3.45 4.13 -11.16
C HIS A 61 4.01 3.67 -9.81
N ILE A 62 4.86 4.48 -9.15
CA ILE A 62 5.35 4.22 -7.79
C ILE A 62 4.19 4.00 -6.82
N PHE A 63 3.18 4.89 -6.84
CA PHE A 63 2.00 4.74 -5.99
C PHE A 63 1.25 3.43 -6.23
N LEU A 64 0.91 3.11 -7.48
CA LEU A 64 0.17 1.88 -7.81
C LEU A 64 0.98 0.62 -7.48
N GLN A 65 2.28 0.61 -7.76
CA GLN A 65 3.16 -0.51 -7.43
C GLN A 65 3.31 -0.71 -5.93
N ALA A 66 3.44 0.36 -5.14
CA ALA A 66 3.46 0.25 -3.68
C ALA A 66 2.18 -0.40 -3.12
N ARG A 67 1.01 -0.10 -3.72
CA ARG A 67 -0.27 -0.74 -3.37
C ARG A 67 -0.30 -2.21 -3.77
N ILE A 68 0.22 -2.56 -4.94
CA ILE A 68 0.32 -3.97 -5.40
C ILE A 68 1.24 -4.78 -4.48
N ILE A 69 2.41 -4.26 -4.13
CA ILE A 69 3.37 -4.92 -3.24
C ILE A 69 2.76 -5.13 -1.84
N ASP A 70 2.01 -4.16 -1.30
CA ASP A 70 1.28 -4.33 -0.05
C ASP A 70 0.30 -5.52 -0.10
N LYS A 71 -0.44 -5.66 -1.22
CA LYS A 71 -1.37 -6.79 -1.42
C LYS A 71 -0.62 -8.12 -1.60
N GLN A 72 0.53 -8.14 -2.26
CA GLN A 72 1.40 -9.31 -2.32
C GLN A 72 1.85 -9.73 -0.92
N ASN A 73 2.34 -8.79 -0.11
CA ASN A 73 2.74 -9.06 1.28
C ASN A 73 1.58 -9.66 2.10
N ARG A 74 0.34 -9.19 1.87
CA ARG A 74 -0.85 -9.72 2.53
C ARG A 74 -1.11 -11.17 2.17
N ILE A 75 -1.01 -11.53 0.89
CA ILE A 75 -1.15 -12.92 0.40
C ILE A 75 -0.07 -13.81 1.01
N PHE A 76 1.20 -13.39 0.96
CA PHE A 76 2.29 -14.20 1.48
C PHE A 76 2.24 -14.39 2.99
N THR A 77 1.65 -13.43 3.72
CA THR A 77 1.53 -13.54 5.18
C THR A 77 0.27 -14.31 5.61
N HIS A 78 -0.81 -14.26 4.81
CA HIS A 78 -2.03 -15.03 5.03
C HIS A 78 -2.52 -15.69 3.73
N PRO A 79 -1.90 -16.81 3.34
CA PRO A 79 -2.22 -17.47 2.07
C PRO A 79 -3.64 -18.06 2.05
N ASN A 80 -4.23 -18.35 3.21
CA ASN A 80 -5.55 -18.94 3.34
C ASN A 80 -6.71 -17.92 3.33
N GLY A 81 -6.41 -16.64 3.10
CA GLY A 81 -7.43 -15.60 2.96
C GLY A 81 -7.16 -14.37 3.82
N ASP A 82 -7.80 -13.27 3.44
CA ASP A 82 -7.70 -12.02 4.17
C ASP A 82 -8.51 -12.03 5.47
N LEU A 83 -7.86 -11.63 6.58
CA LEU A 83 -8.47 -11.51 7.90
C LEU A 83 -9.57 -10.43 8.00
N MET A 84 -9.69 -9.56 7.00
CA MET A 84 -10.66 -8.45 6.97
C MET A 84 -11.66 -8.52 5.81
N GLY A 85 -11.69 -9.63 5.06
CA GLY A 85 -12.65 -9.83 3.97
C GLY A 85 -12.36 -9.06 2.67
N GLU A 86 -11.17 -8.46 2.52
CA GLU A 86 -10.69 -7.93 1.24
C GLU A 86 -10.26 -9.08 0.32
N SER A 87 -10.21 -8.81 -0.99
CA SER A 87 -9.65 -9.73 -1.97
C SER A 87 -8.40 -9.11 -2.59
N PRO A 88 -7.19 -9.49 -2.11
CA PRO A 88 -5.94 -8.91 -2.59
C PRO A 88 -5.77 -8.97 -4.12
N TYR A 89 -6.20 -10.07 -4.75
CA TYR A 89 -6.16 -10.20 -6.21
C TYR A 89 -7.14 -9.26 -6.93
N ARG A 90 -8.36 -9.04 -6.40
CA ARG A 90 -9.29 -8.06 -6.97
C ARG A 90 -8.74 -6.65 -6.86
N ASP A 91 -8.12 -6.32 -5.73
CA ASP A 91 -7.49 -5.01 -5.53
C ASP A 91 -6.35 -4.79 -6.53
N MET A 92 -5.46 -5.77 -6.70
CA MET A 92 -4.38 -5.71 -7.70
C MET A 92 -4.92 -5.56 -9.14
N GLY A 93 -6.00 -6.29 -9.47
CA GLY A 93 -6.69 -6.12 -10.75
C GLY A 93 -7.22 -4.70 -10.94
N GLY A 94 -7.86 -4.13 -9.91
CA GLY A 94 -8.32 -2.74 -9.93
C GLY A 94 -7.18 -1.73 -10.13
N TYR A 95 -6.06 -1.89 -9.42
CA TYR A 95 -4.89 -1.03 -9.60
C TYR A 95 -4.27 -1.16 -11.00
N SER A 96 -4.28 -2.36 -11.58
CA SER A 96 -3.81 -2.60 -12.94
C SER A 96 -4.68 -1.89 -13.98
N ILE A 97 -6.01 -1.91 -13.80
CA ILE A 97 -6.96 -1.19 -14.67
C ILE A 97 -6.74 0.32 -14.58
N ILE A 98 -6.53 0.87 -13.37
CA ILE A 98 -6.23 2.31 -13.20
C ILE A 98 -4.96 2.69 -13.97
N GLY A 99 -3.87 1.93 -13.79
CA GLY A 99 -2.62 2.17 -14.50
C GLY A 99 -2.77 2.08 -16.03
N LEU A 100 -3.53 1.10 -16.52
CA LEU A 100 -3.85 0.96 -17.94
C LEU A 100 -4.62 2.18 -18.47
N SER A 101 -5.67 2.59 -17.77
CA SER A 101 -6.49 3.74 -18.17
C SER A 101 -5.66 5.00 -18.35
N GLU A 102 -4.64 5.22 -17.54
CA GLU A 102 -3.82 6.43 -17.61
C GLU A 102 -2.82 6.40 -18.77
N ILE A 103 -2.24 5.23 -19.04
CA ILE A 103 -1.38 5.03 -20.21
C ILE A 103 -2.19 5.26 -21.49
N GLU A 104 -3.40 4.70 -21.58
CA GLU A 104 -4.29 4.89 -22.72
C GLU A 104 -4.77 6.34 -22.86
N LEU A 105 -5.07 7.03 -21.75
CA LEU A 105 -5.43 8.46 -21.79
C LEU A 105 -4.28 9.34 -22.30
N LYS A 106 -3.04 9.09 -21.87
CA LYS A 106 -1.87 9.82 -22.38
C LYS A 106 -1.66 9.60 -23.88
N ARG A 107 -1.79 8.35 -24.35
CA ARG A 107 -1.67 7.99 -25.78
C ARG A 107 -2.70 8.68 -26.68
N ASN A 108 -3.87 9.04 -26.15
CA ASN A 108 -4.90 9.74 -26.91
C ASN A 108 -4.69 11.27 -26.97
N ILE A 109 -3.66 11.79 -26.30
CA ILE A 109 -3.33 13.23 -26.24
C ILE A 109 -2.05 13.55 -27.04
N GLU A 110 -1.23 12.54 -27.35
CA GLU A 110 -0.04 12.59 -28.22
C GLU A 110 -0.38 12.30 -29.69
#